data_AF-Q0K8B8-F1
#
_entry.id   AF-Q0K8B8-F1
#
_cell.length_a   1.000
_cell.length_b   1.000
_cell.length_c   1.000
_cell.angle_alpha   90.00
_cell.angle_beta   90.00
_cell.angle_gamma   90.00
#
_symmetry.space_group_name_H-M   'P 1'
#
loop_
_entity.id
_entity.type
_entity.pdbx_description
1 polymer ?
#
loop_
_entity_poly.entity_id
_entity_poly.type
_entity_poly.pdbx_seq_one_letter_code
_entity_poly.pdbx_strand_id
1 'polypeptide(L)'
;MHHNGIDGTSAGTSSQPGDGGPAPDANPWQDTIAAADQALEEASRIQRGVQHNLKLLQEVRSLREELRKAHAEVDRYRGMHARVVVSMRQLDEDHVGEMSRLQAANEMLQVRHRVYKLMAEHYARAALNLDPETFAAHRDRVLQHVLFQRRRGVSSDDIGYADVAFLML
;
A
#
# COMPACT_ATOMS: atom_id res chain seq x y z
N MET A 1 -28.55 26.15 38.12
CA MET A 1 -29.79 25.34 38.07
C MET A 1 -29.44 23.93 38.53
N HIS A 2 -30.08 23.48 39.62
CA HIS A 2 -30.08 22.13 40.24
C HIS A 2 -28.71 21.60 40.70
N HIS A 3 -28.25 21.74 41.95
CA HIS A 3 -28.82 21.31 43.24
C HIS A 3 -29.37 19.88 43.25
N ASN A 4 -28.58 18.97 43.82
CA ASN A 4 -29.05 17.97 44.78
C ASN A 4 -27.90 17.63 45.74
N GLY A 5 -27.99 18.19 46.94
CA GLY A 5 -27.43 17.60 48.15
C GLY A 5 -28.49 16.74 48.85
N ILE A 6 -28.08 16.14 49.97
CA ILE A 6 -28.79 15.59 51.15
C ILE A 6 -27.92 14.40 51.62
N ASP A 7 -27.00 14.65 52.55
CA ASP A 7 -27.15 14.60 54.03
C ASP A 7 -26.56 13.27 54.52
N GLY A 8 -25.64 13.20 55.47
CA GLY A 8 -25.61 13.98 56.69
C GLY A 8 -26.13 13.11 57.83
N THR A 9 -25.34 12.14 58.30
CA THR A 9 -25.50 11.61 59.66
C THR A 9 -24.15 11.24 60.25
N SER A 10 -23.54 12.22 60.91
CA SER A 10 -22.60 12.00 61.99
C SER A 10 -23.33 11.39 63.18
N ALA A 11 -22.97 10.16 63.57
CA ALA A 11 -23.25 9.64 64.89
C ALA A 11 -21.92 9.29 65.54
N GLY A 12 -21.43 10.22 66.35
CA GLY A 12 -20.41 9.92 67.35
C GLY A 12 -21.03 9.11 68.48
N THR A 13 -20.40 8.00 68.82
CA THR A 13 -20.50 7.35 70.14
C THR A 13 -19.10 6.85 70.44
N SER A 14 -18.33 7.67 71.15
CA SER A 14 -18.07 7.52 72.58
C SER A 14 -16.93 6.56 72.83
N SER A 15 -15.72 7.11 72.82
CA SER A 15 -14.60 6.54 73.56
C SER A 15 -14.94 6.63 75.04
N GLN A 16 -15.25 5.49 75.64
CA GLN A 16 -15.24 5.33 77.09
C GLN A 16 -14.25 4.20 77.41
N PRO A 17 -13.09 4.49 78.02
CA PRO A 17 -12.27 3.48 78.67
C PRO A 17 -12.95 3.18 80.00
N GLY A 18 -13.80 2.16 79.98
CA GLY A 18 -14.61 1.76 81.11
C GLY A 18 -14.30 0.32 81.50
N ASP A 19 -13.50 0.22 82.56
CA ASP A 19 -13.56 -0.80 83.59
C ASP A 19 -12.92 -2.18 83.29
N GLY A 20 -11.81 -2.41 83.99
CA GLY A 20 -11.12 -3.67 84.04
C GLY A 20 -11.92 -4.68 84.86
N GLY A 21 -12.49 -5.66 84.19
CA GLY A 21 -12.72 -6.97 84.77
C GLY A 21 -11.69 -7.92 84.18
N PRO A 22 -10.74 -8.50 84.95
CA PRO A 22 -9.89 -9.54 84.41
C PRO A 22 -10.79 -10.72 84.07
N ALA A 23 -10.99 -11.02 82.78
CA ALA A 23 -11.52 -12.30 82.38
C ALA A 23 -10.49 -13.35 82.80
N PRO A 24 -10.76 -14.16 83.85
CA PRO A 24 -9.85 -15.22 84.23
C PRO A 24 -10.21 -16.36 83.29
N ASP A 25 -9.47 -16.45 82.18
CA ASP A 25 -9.26 -17.64 81.32
C ASP A 25 -8.80 -17.26 79.88
N ALA A 26 -8.55 -15.98 79.57
CA ALA A 26 -7.84 -15.62 78.34
C ALA A 26 -6.35 -15.94 78.51
N ASN A 27 -5.94 -17.14 78.09
CA ASN A 27 -4.54 -17.51 78.06
C ASN A 27 -3.80 -16.64 77.05
N PRO A 28 -2.97 -15.68 77.49
CA PRO A 28 -2.34 -14.71 76.57
C PRO A 28 -1.45 -15.41 75.52
N TRP A 29 -0.98 -16.62 75.81
CA TRP A 29 -0.23 -17.47 74.91
C TRP A 29 -1.11 -18.12 73.82
N GLN A 30 -2.36 -18.45 74.12
CA GLN A 30 -3.32 -18.96 73.13
C GLN A 30 -3.73 -17.86 72.15
N ASP A 31 -3.97 -16.64 72.64
CA ASP A 31 -4.25 -15.48 71.77
C ASP A 31 -3.05 -15.12 70.88
N THR A 32 -1.83 -15.21 71.43
CA THR A 32 -0.60 -14.97 70.66
C THR A 32 -0.38 -16.05 69.60
N ILE A 33 -0.70 -17.31 69.89
CA ILE A 33 -0.63 -18.41 68.91
C ILE A 33 -1.66 -18.21 67.80
N ALA A 34 -2.91 -17.87 68.13
CA ALA A 34 -3.94 -17.58 67.13
C ALA A 34 -3.58 -16.39 66.24
N ALA A 35 -3.00 -15.33 66.81
CA ALA A 35 -2.50 -14.18 66.05
C ALA A 35 -1.33 -14.56 65.13
N ALA A 36 -0.44 -15.45 65.57
CA ALA A 36 0.66 -15.96 64.76
C ALA A 36 0.17 -16.83 63.59
N ASP A 37 -0.82 -17.71 63.82
CA ASP A 37 -1.43 -18.53 62.78
C ASP A 37 -2.13 -17.66 61.73
N GLN A 38 -2.89 -16.65 62.17
CA GLN A 38 -3.51 -15.68 61.25
C GLN A 38 -2.45 -14.92 60.43
N ALA A 39 -1.36 -14.46 61.07
CA ALA A 39 -0.27 -13.79 60.38
C ALA A 39 0.43 -14.69 59.34
N LEU A 40 0.57 -16.00 59.62
CA LEU A 40 1.11 -16.98 58.68
C LEU A 40 0.18 -17.23 57.48
N GLU A 41 -1.13 -17.29 57.70
CA GLU A 41 -2.12 -17.41 56.63
C GLU A 41 -2.13 -16.18 55.72
N GLU A 42 -2.08 -14.98 56.32
CA GLU A 42 -1.97 -13.71 55.60
C GLU A 42 -0.66 -13.62 54.81
N ALA A 43 0.47 -14.00 55.41
CA ALA A 43 1.76 -14.09 54.74
C ALA A 43 1.72 -15.07 53.55
N SER A 44 1.07 -16.23 53.71
CA SER A 44 0.90 -17.22 52.64
C SER A 44 0.00 -16.72 51.51
N ARG A 45 -1.02 -15.90 51.83
CA ARG A 45 -1.87 -15.23 50.83
C ARG A 45 -1.07 -14.19 50.06
N ILE A 46 -0.28 -13.37 50.75
CA ILE A 46 0.60 -12.37 50.14
C ILE A 46 1.62 -13.06 49.23
N GLN A 47 2.26 -14.14 49.68
CA GLN A 47 3.23 -14.90 48.89
C GLN A 47 2.62 -15.41 47.58
N ARG A 48 1.42 -15.99 47.61
CA ARG A 48 0.71 -16.42 46.39
C ARG A 48 0.36 -15.24 45.48
N GLY A 49 -0.07 -14.13 46.05
CA GLY A 49 -0.34 -12.89 45.31
C GLY A 49 0.90 -12.34 44.59
N VAL A 50 2.06 -12.32 45.27
CA VAL A 50 3.34 -11.89 44.71
C VAL A 50 3.78 -12.82 43.58
N GLN A 51 3.69 -14.13 43.76
CA GLN A 51 4.02 -15.12 42.71
C GLN A 51 3.15 -14.93 41.46
N HIS A 52 1.84 -14.73 41.64
CA HIS A 52 0.94 -14.45 40.52
C HIS A 52 1.27 -13.12 39.83
N ASN A 53 1.54 -12.07 40.59
CA ASN A 53 1.91 -10.77 40.03
C ASN A 53 3.22 -10.84 39.23
N LEU A 54 4.23 -11.56 39.72
CA LEU A 54 5.48 -11.80 38.98
C LEU A 54 5.24 -12.52 37.66
N LYS A 55 4.34 -13.51 37.64
CA LYS A 55 3.95 -14.21 36.40
C LYS A 55 3.29 -13.24 35.41
N LEU A 56 2.33 -12.43 35.86
CA LEU A 56 1.70 -11.42 35.02
C LEU A 56 2.70 -10.40 34.48
N LEU A 57 3.65 -9.94 35.29
CA LEU A 57 4.70 -9.03 34.84
C LEU A 57 5.60 -9.67 33.78
N GLN A 58 5.84 -10.99 33.85
CA GLN A 58 6.56 -11.71 32.81
C GLN A 58 5.75 -11.81 31.51
N GLU A 59 4.45 -12.13 31.59
CA GLU A 59 3.55 -12.18 30.44
C GLU A 59 3.38 -10.80 29.78
N VAL A 60 3.27 -9.73 30.57
CA VAL A 60 3.22 -8.36 30.03
C VAL A 60 4.52 -8.01 29.29
N ARG A 61 5.67 -8.47 29.80
CA ARG A 61 6.96 -8.27 29.11
C ARG A 61 7.03 -9.05 27.80
N SER A 62 6.56 -10.29 27.76
CA SER A 62 6.56 -11.09 26.52
C SER A 62 5.60 -10.50 25.48
N LEU A 63 4.40 -10.10 25.88
CA LEU A 63 3.43 -9.47 24.98
C LEU A 63 3.96 -8.14 24.42
N ARG A 64 4.67 -7.34 25.22
CA ARG A 64 5.33 -6.11 24.74
C ARG A 64 6.43 -6.40 23.72
N GLU A 65 7.16 -7.50 23.88
CA GLU A 65 8.17 -7.95 22.91
C GLU A 65 7.52 -8.38 21.60
N GLU A 66 6.46 -9.18 21.67
CA GLU A 66 5.69 -9.60 20.49
C GLU A 66 5.07 -8.41 19.76
N LEU A 67 4.51 -7.45 20.51
CA LEU A 67 3.97 -6.23 19.93
C LEU A 67 5.05 -5.44 19.19
N ARG A 68 6.25 -5.30 19.77
CA ARG A 68 7.38 -4.62 19.10
C ARG A 68 7.80 -5.35 17.82
N LYS A 69 7.87 -6.69 17.85
CA LYS A 69 8.17 -7.49 16.65
C LYS A 69 7.11 -7.33 15.57
N ALA A 70 5.83 -7.36 15.95
CA ALA A 70 4.73 -7.17 15.02
C ALA A 70 4.77 -5.77 14.37
N HIS A 71 5.05 -4.71 15.14
CA HIS A 71 5.21 -3.37 14.59
C HIS A 71 6.38 -3.26 13.60
N ALA A 72 7.53 -3.84 13.96
CA ALA A 72 8.70 -3.85 13.06
C ALA A 72 8.39 -4.57 11.73
N GLU A 73 7.63 -5.66 11.78
CA GLU A 73 7.23 -6.39 10.59
C GLU A 73 6.20 -5.60 9.75
N VAL A 74 5.24 -4.92 10.38
CA VAL A 74 4.30 -4.03 9.69
C VAL A 74 5.04 -2.91 8.96
N ASP A 75 6.02 -2.28 9.61
CA ASP A 75 6.80 -1.21 8.98
C ASP A 75 7.66 -1.73 7.83
N ARG A 76 8.18 -2.96 7.95
CA ARG A 76 8.86 -3.65 6.85
C ARG A 76 7.92 -3.89 5.66
N TYR A 77 6.70 -4.39 5.89
CA TYR A 77 5.70 -4.59 4.85
C TYR A 77 5.29 -3.27 4.20
N ARG A 78 5.09 -2.21 4.97
CA ARG A 78 4.80 -0.87 4.44
C ARG A 78 5.93 -0.38 3.52
N GLY A 79 7.18 -0.55 3.94
CA GLY A 79 8.35 -0.21 3.13
C GLY A 79 8.46 -1.03 1.85
N MET A 80 8.16 -2.33 1.90
CA MET A 80 8.10 -3.19 0.70
C MET A 80 6.98 -2.76 -0.23
N HIS A 81 5.78 -2.53 0.28
CA HIS A 81 4.63 -2.10 -0.50
C HIS A 81 4.89 -0.77 -1.20
N ALA A 82 5.47 0.21 -0.50
CA ALA A 82 5.84 1.49 -1.10
C ALA A 82 6.80 1.31 -2.30
N ARG A 83 7.81 0.44 -2.18
CA ARG A 83 8.72 0.13 -3.28
C ARG A 83 8.00 -0.54 -4.44
N VAL A 84 7.17 -1.56 -4.17
CA VAL A 84 6.42 -2.28 -5.21
C VAL A 84 5.48 -1.33 -5.97
N VAL A 85 4.76 -0.45 -5.27
CA VAL A 85 3.87 0.52 -5.93
C VAL A 85 4.64 1.48 -6.83
N VAL A 86 5.80 1.98 -6.38
CA VAL A 86 6.65 2.84 -7.22
C VAL A 86 7.16 2.08 -8.44
N SER A 87 7.67 0.86 -8.26
CA SER A 87 8.13 0.03 -9.36
C SER A 87 7.03 -0.31 -10.36
N MET A 88 5.81 -0.58 -9.89
CA MET A 88 4.66 -0.88 -10.74
C MET A 88 4.26 0.34 -11.58
N ARG A 89 4.25 1.55 -10.99
CA ARG A 89 4.00 2.78 -11.72
C ARG A 89 5.06 3.05 -12.80
N GLN A 90 6.33 2.87 -12.46
CA GLN A 90 7.41 3.03 -13.44
C GLN A 90 7.23 2.05 -14.61
N LEU A 91 6.92 0.80 -14.31
CA LEU A 91 6.69 -0.22 -15.33
C LEU A 91 5.47 0.11 -16.21
N ASP A 92 4.40 0.65 -15.64
CA ASP A 92 3.24 1.11 -16.41
C ASP A 92 3.59 2.28 -17.33
N GLU A 93 4.37 3.26 -16.83
CA GLU A 93 4.86 4.39 -17.63
C GLU A 93 5.76 3.92 -18.79
N ASP A 94 6.70 3.02 -18.51
CA ASP A 94 7.60 2.43 -19.50
C ASP A 94 6.80 1.66 -20.58
N HIS A 95 5.81 0.87 -20.15
CA HIS A 95 4.93 0.14 -21.07
C HIS A 95 4.12 1.07 -21.97
N VAL A 96 3.54 2.15 -21.43
CA VAL A 96 2.79 3.13 -22.23
C VAL A 96 3.72 3.82 -23.24
N GLY A 97 4.95 4.16 -22.84
CA GLY A 97 5.96 4.72 -23.72
C GLY A 97 6.33 3.78 -24.87
N GLU A 98 6.63 2.51 -24.58
CA GLU A 98 6.99 1.52 -25.59
C GLU A 98 5.81 1.19 -26.52
N MET A 99 4.58 1.09 -26.00
CA MET A 99 3.38 0.92 -26.82
C MET A 99 3.18 2.09 -27.80
N SER A 100 3.32 3.32 -27.32
CA SER A 100 3.21 4.52 -28.16
C SER A 100 4.27 4.54 -29.26
N ARG A 101 5.51 4.16 -28.91
CA ARG A 101 6.61 4.03 -29.86
C ARG A 101 6.36 2.95 -30.91
N LEU A 102 5.91 1.77 -30.49
CA LEU A 102 5.59 0.66 -31.39
C LEU A 102 4.43 1.01 -32.32
N GLN A 103 3.40 1.68 -31.80
CA GLN A 103 2.29 2.17 -32.61
C GLN A 103 2.78 3.16 -33.67
N ALA A 104 3.57 4.18 -33.30
CA ALA A 104 4.12 5.12 -34.27
C ALA A 104 5.00 4.44 -35.33
N ALA A 105 5.80 3.46 -34.93
CA ALA A 105 6.62 2.67 -35.85
C ALA A 105 5.77 1.82 -36.81
N ASN A 106 4.71 1.20 -36.32
CA ASN A 106 3.77 0.42 -37.13
C ASN A 106 3.04 1.30 -38.15
N GLU A 107 2.54 2.44 -37.71
CA GLU A 107 1.88 3.42 -38.58
C GLU A 107 2.82 3.91 -39.69
N MET A 108 4.07 4.21 -39.35
CA MET A 108 5.08 4.58 -40.34
C MET A 108 5.37 3.45 -41.32
N LEU A 109 5.40 2.19 -40.84
CA LEU A 109 5.59 1.03 -41.70
C LEU A 109 4.43 0.85 -42.69
N GLN A 110 3.19 1.03 -42.25
CA GLN A 110 2.00 0.99 -43.12
C GLN A 110 2.07 2.08 -44.19
N VAL A 111 2.45 3.30 -43.82
CA VAL A 111 2.65 4.40 -44.78
C VAL A 111 3.71 4.03 -45.82
N ARG A 112 4.88 3.54 -45.39
CA ARG A 112 5.95 3.12 -46.32
C ARG A 112 5.49 1.99 -47.24
N HIS A 113 4.82 0.98 -46.70
CA HIS A 113 4.26 -0.12 -47.48
C HIS A 113 3.33 0.42 -48.57
N ARG A 114 2.42 1.35 -48.21
CA ARG A 114 1.51 1.95 -49.17
C ARG A 114 2.23 2.70 -50.28
N VAL A 115 3.22 3.52 -49.92
CA VAL A 115 4.05 4.27 -50.88
C VAL A 115 4.68 3.31 -51.89
N TYR A 116 5.34 2.25 -51.41
CA TYR A 116 5.98 1.29 -52.31
C TYR A 116 4.97 0.53 -53.18
N LYS A 117 3.79 0.21 -52.66
CA LYS A 117 2.73 -0.42 -53.44
C LYS A 117 2.26 0.48 -54.59
N LEU A 118 2.04 1.77 -54.31
CA LEU A 118 1.61 2.75 -55.31
C LEU A 118 2.69 3.00 -56.37
N MET A 119 3.95 3.08 -55.95
CA MET A 119 5.09 3.19 -56.87
C MET A 119 5.20 1.95 -57.76
N ALA A 120 5.11 0.74 -57.19
CA ALA A 120 5.17 -0.49 -57.97
C ALA A 120 4.05 -0.56 -59.01
N GLU A 121 2.83 -0.14 -58.65
CA GLU A 121 1.72 -0.03 -59.58
C GLU A 121 1.99 0.98 -60.71
N HIS A 122 2.60 2.13 -60.40
CA HIS A 122 2.97 3.13 -61.40
C HIS A 122 4.01 2.61 -62.39
N TYR A 123 5.13 2.07 -61.88
CA TYR A 123 6.21 1.58 -62.72
C TYR A 123 5.76 0.41 -63.61
N ALA A 124 4.87 -0.46 -63.09
CA ALA A 124 4.27 -1.52 -63.87
C ALA A 124 3.35 -0.98 -64.99
N ARG A 125 2.50 0.01 -64.70
CA ARG A 125 1.56 0.59 -65.69
C ARG A 125 2.25 1.43 -66.75
N ALA A 126 3.28 2.18 -66.38
CA ALA A 126 4.02 3.07 -67.27
C ALA A 126 5.20 2.36 -67.97
N ALA A 127 5.44 1.07 -67.68
CA ALA A 127 6.55 0.28 -68.20
C ALA A 127 7.92 0.99 -68.03
N LEU A 128 8.12 1.63 -66.88
CA LEU A 128 9.31 2.41 -66.59
C LEU A 128 10.48 1.53 -66.16
N ASN A 129 11.68 1.91 -66.58
CA ASN A 129 12.92 1.32 -66.05
C ASN A 129 13.18 1.83 -64.62
N LEU A 130 13.78 0.96 -63.80
CA LEU A 130 14.18 1.29 -62.43
C LEU A 130 15.51 2.07 -62.43
N ASP A 131 15.41 3.37 -62.64
CA ASP A 131 16.51 4.30 -62.34
C ASP A 131 16.51 4.64 -60.83
N PRO A 132 17.61 4.40 -60.09
CA PRO A 132 17.65 4.61 -58.64
C PRO A 132 17.39 6.04 -58.17
N GLU A 133 17.93 7.04 -58.89
CA GLU A 133 17.79 8.46 -58.49
C GLU A 133 16.36 8.93 -58.69
N THR A 134 15.79 8.64 -59.85
CA THR A 134 14.39 8.96 -60.18
C THR A 134 13.43 8.22 -59.24
N PHE A 135 13.69 6.94 -58.94
CA PHE A 135 12.88 6.17 -58.01
C PHE A 135 12.91 6.77 -56.59
N ALA A 136 14.07 7.19 -56.10
CA ALA A 136 14.17 7.84 -54.80
C ALA A 136 13.39 9.17 -54.75
N ALA A 137 13.49 9.99 -55.81
CA ALA A 137 12.75 11.24 -55.93
C ALA A 137 11.22 11.01 -55.96
N HIS A 138 10.76 10.02 -56.73
CA HIS A 138 9.36 9.61 -56.77
C HIS A 138 8.86 9.13 -55.41
N ARG A 139 9.64 8.29 -54.72
CA ARG A 139 9.32 7.81 -53.37
C ARG A 139 9.10 8.96 -52.40
N ASP A 140 10.00 9.94 -52.41
CA ASP A 140 9.95 11.05 -51.46
C ASP A 140 8.73 11.96 -51.70
N ARG A 141 8.40 12.24 -52.97
CA ARG A 141 7.18 12.98 -53.33
C ARG A 141 5.90 12.24 -52.93
N VAL A 142 5.81 10.95 -53.24
CA VAL A 142 4.65 10.12 -52.89
C VAL A 142 4.52 9.99 -51.36
N LEU A 143 5.62 9.80 -50.64
CA LEU A 143 5.64 9.76 -49.18
C LEU A 143 5.12 11.08 -48.58
N GLN A 144 5.62 12.22 -49.06
CA GLN A 144 5.14 13.53 -48.60
C GLN A 144 3.64 13.71 -48.84
N HIS A 145 3.14 13.29 -50.01
CA HIS A 145 1.72 13.37 -50.34
C HIS A 145 0.87 12.46 -49.45
N VAL A 146 1.26 11.20 -49.26
CA VAL A 146 0.55 10.25 -48.39
C VAL A 146 0.50 10.77 -46.95
N LEU A 147 1.62 11.31 -46.43
CA LEU A 147 1.66 11.94 -45.11
C LEU A 147 0.77 13.18 -45.02
N PHE A 148 0.69 13.98 -46.09
CA PHE A 148 -0.20 15.13 -46.15
C PHE A 148 -1.68 14.72 -46.12
N GLN A 149 -2.08 13.73 -46.93
CA GLN A 149 -3.46 13.22 -46.94
C GLN A 149 -3.85 12.58 -45.60
N ARG A 150 -2.92 11.86 -44.97
CA ARG A 150 -3.12 11.30 -43.63
C ARG A 150 -3.37 12.39 -42.58
N ARG A 151 -2.64 13.51 -42.64
CA ARG A 151 -2.91 14.69 -41.78
C ARG A 151 -4.27 15.33 -42.03
N ARG A 152 -4.86 15.12 -43.22
CA ARG A 152 -6.23 15.55 -43.55
C ARG A 152 -7.30 14.52 -43.17
N GLY A 153 -6.92 13.40 -42.56
CA GLY A 153 -7.83 12.35 -42.11
C GLY A 153 -8.13 11.25 -43.13
N VAL A 154 -7.42 11.21 -44.27
CA VAL A 154 -7.56 10.14 -45.25
C VAL A 154 -6.74 8.92 -44.81
N SER A 155 -7.34 7.73 -44.82
CA SER A 155 -6.61 6.49 -44.54
C SER A 155 -5.59 6.22 -45.65
N SER A 156 -4.41 5.68 -45.31
CA SER A 156 -3.40 5.32 -46.31
C SER A 156 -3.93 4.30 -47.32
N ASP A 157 -4.85 3.42 -46.91
CA ASP A 157 -5.41 2.38 -47.77
C ASP A 157 -6.34 2.94 -48.86
N ASP A 158 -6.94 4.12 -48.61
CA ASP A 158 -7.87 4.78 -49.52
C ASP A 158 -7.16 5.59 -50.61
N ILE A 159 -5.89 5.96 -50.40
CA ILE A 159 -5.10 6.76 -51.36
C ILE A 159 -4.69 5.87 -52.54
N GLY A 160 -5.38 5.97 -53.67
CA GLY A 160 -5.19 5.14 -54.84
C GLY A 160 -4.11 5.66 -55.79
N TYR A 161 -3.83 4.87 -56.85
CA TYR A 161 -2.89 5.26 -57.90
C TYR A 161 -3.21 6.60 -58.54
N ALA A 162 -4.49 6.86 -58.83
CA ALA A 162 -4.94 8.09 -59.48
C ALA A 162 -4.58 9.35 -58.67
N ASP A 163 -4.51 9.22 -57.35
CA ASP A 163 -4.22 10.33 -56.44
C ASP A 163 -2.72 10.69 -56.41
N VAL A 164 -1.84 9.81 -56.90
CA VAL A 164 -0.38 9.99 -56.79
C VAL A 164 0.35 9.94 -58.13
N ALA A 165 -0.30 9.48 -59.21
CA ALA A 165 0.31 9.32 -60.52
C ALA A 165 0.99 10.61 -61.03
N PHE A 166 0.36 11.77 -60.79
CA PHE A 166 0.89 13.07 -61.22
C PHE A 166 2.21 13.47 -60.54
N LEU A 167 2.56 12.86 -59.40
CA LEU A 167 3.77 13.15 -58.64
C LEU A 167 5.01 12.45 -59.22
N MET A 168 4.78 11.46 -60.10
CA MET A 168 5.80 10.59 -60.71
C MET A 168 5.93 10.82 -62.22
N LEU A 169 5.44 11.96 -62.70
CA LEU A 169 5.64 12.46 -64.06
C LEU A 169 6.95 13.25 -64.20
#